data_AF-A0A7X5Q5M1-F1
#
_entry.id   AF-A0A7X5Q5M1-F1
#
_cell.length_a   1.000
_cell.length_b   1.000
_cell.length_c   1.000
_cell.angle_alpha   90.00
_cell.angle_beta   90.00
_cell.angle_gamma   90.00
#
_symmetry.space_group_name_H-M   'P 1'
#
loop_
_entity.id
_entity.type
_entity.pdbx_description
1 polymer ?
#
loop_
_entity_poly.entity_id
_entity_poly.type
_entity_poly.pdbx_seq_one_letter_code
_entity_poly.pdbx_strand_id
1 'polypeptide(L)'
;MSFLATTMHDTKRSMDVRMQLAVLSEIPEKWEKALKTWSKLNQKHKTDVFPDANAEYFLYQILLGAWPSRPSFKRMWEAFQKSIREARTYTSWRHPDPTYENACKKFLQAILKKGNPFLKSFEKFQREIVECGEWNALSALALKLGGPGIVDVYQGCENWRYSLVDPDNRRPVDYSRKETLKVELHRQALHFRKKHKALFLEGKYIPLEITGPKKEHVIAYLRTYGKQSCLVAGVRFFTSIKTLKGTKILLPKKQCPFEGSILSAEELFKNTPFSWIFWE
;
A
#
# COMPACT_ATOMS: atom_id res chain seq x y z
N MET A 1 20.03 -16.92 4.00
CA MET A 1 19.10 -16.18 3.10
C MET A 1 18.12 -15.40 3.96
N SER A 2 17.78 -14.16 3.59
CA SER A 2 16.88 -13.29 4.36
C SER A 2 15.44 -13.32 3.82
N PHE A 3 14.46 -13.06 4.68
CA PHE A 3 13.05 -12.93 4.29
C PHE A 3 12.72 -11.57 3.70
N LEU A 4 11.91 -11.57 2.66
CA LEU A 4 11.25 -10.40 2.10
C LEU A 4 9.83 -10.35 2.63
N ALA A 5 9.62 -9.64 3.73
CA ALA A 5 8.33 -9.50 4.38
C ALA A 5 7.77 -8.08 4.25
N THR A 6 6.46 -7.97 4.06
CA THR A 6 5.76 -6.67 3.96
C THR A 6 4.63 -6.52 4.96
N THR A 7 4.07 -7.61 5.47
CA THR A 7 3.07 -7.60 6.55
C THR A 7 3.41 -8.75 7.47
N MET A 8 3.25 -8.56 8.78
CA MET A 8 3.40 -9.60 9.81
C MET A 8 2.38 -9.35 10.92
N HIS A 9 2.25 -10.30 11.85
CA HIS A 9 1.38 -10.19 13.03
C HIS A 9 1.73 -8.99 13.94
N ASP A 10 2.94 -8.45 13.87
CA ASP A 10 3.37 -7.29 14.66
C ASP A 10 3.42 -5.97 13.88
N THR A 11 3.19 -6.01 12.56
CA THR A 11 3.16 -4.78 11.77
C THR A 11 1.97 -3.90 12.19
N LYS A 12 2.23 -2.60 12.41
CA LYS A 12 1.20 -1.64 12.85
C LYS A 12 0.10 -1.42 11.80
N ARG A 13 0.43 -1.63 10.52
CA ARG A 13 -0.46 -1.49 9.37
C ARG A 13 -0.01 -2.48 8.30
N SER A 14 -0.94 -3.16 7.64
CA SER A 14 -0.61 -4.04 6.51
C SER A 14 -0.04 -3.26 5.34
N MET A 15 0.60 -3.96 4.41
CA MET A 15 1.15 -3.37 3.19
C MET A 15 0.09 -2.53 2.44
N ASP A 16 -1.12 -3.07 2.25
CA ASP A 16 -2.17 -2.39 1.49
C ASP A 16 -2.61 -1.08 2.16
N VAL A 17 -2.71 -1.04 3.50
CA VAL A 17 -2.99 0.20 4.25
C VAL A 17 -1.87 1.22 4.02
N ARG A 18 -0.61 0.78 4.06
CA ARG A 18 0.54 1.68 3.88
C ARG A 18 0.60 2.24 2.45
N MET A 19 0.27 1.43 1.45
CA MET A 19 0.26 1.85 0.04
C MET A 19 -0.88 2.83 -0.27
N GLN A 20 -2.04 2.68 0.38
CA GLN A 20 -3.11 3.69 0.34
C GLN A 20 -2.65 5.04 0.91
N LEU A 21 -1.95 5.01 2.05
CA LEU A 21 -1.47 6.24 2.69
C LEU A 21 -0.29 6.89 1.97
N ALA A 22 0.54 6.11 1.27
CA ALA A 22 1.65 6.62 0.48
C ALA A 22 1.18 7.61 -0.61
N VAL A 23 -0.02 7.41 -1.16
CA VAL A 23 -0.63 8.31 -2.17
C VAL A 23 -0.73 9.75 -1.65
N LEU A 24 -0.91 9.96 -0.34
CA LEU A 24 -1.04 11.30 0.24
C LEU A 24 0.22 12.16 0.02
N SER A 25 1.40 11.54 -0.08
CA SER A 25 2.65 12.23 -0.38
C SER A 25 2.74 12.73 -1.83
N GLU A 26 1.91 12.19 -2.72
CA GLU A 26 1.87 12.60 -4.13
C GLU A 26 0.89 13.76 -4.37
N ILE A 27 0.01 14.04 -3.40
CA ILE A 27 -1.03 15.08 -3.48
C ILE A 27 -1.11 15.92 -2.19
N PRO A 28 0.01 16.47 -1.69
CA PRO A 28 0.07 17.10 -0.37
C PRO A 28 -0.88 18.30 -0.22
N GLU A 29 -1.04 19.15 -1.24
CA GLU A 29 -1.92 20.32 -1.18
C GLU A 29 -3.40 19.92 -1.11
N LYS A 30 -3.77 18.87 -1.86
CA LYS A 30 -5.13 18.32 -1.85
C LYS A 30 -5.43 17.67 -0.51
N TRP A 31 -4.45 16.97 0.06
CA TRP A 31 -4.54 16.37 1.38
C TRP A 31 -4.73 17.44 2.47
N GLU A 32 -3.92 18.48 2.45
CA GLU A 32 -4.03 19.61 3.39
C GLU A 32 -5.41 20.29 3.31
N LYS A 33 -5.91 20.54 2.10
CA LYS A 33 -7.24 21.11 1.89
C LYS A 33 -8.35 20.20 2.45
N ALA A 34 -8.23 18.89 2.27
CA ALA A 34 -9.17 17.93 2.81
C ALA A 34 -9.18 17.98 4.35
N LEU A 35 -8.01 17.95 4.99
CA LEU A 35 -7.86 18.05 6.44
C LEU A 35 -8.49 19.32 7.02
N LYS A 36 -8.19 20.49 6.45
CA LYS A 36 -8.76 21.78 6.88
C LYS A 36 -10.28 21.77 6.78
N THR A 37 -10.81 21.19 5.70
CA THR A 37 -12.25 21.06 5.48
C THR A 37 -12.88 20.13 6.51
N TRP A 38 -12.29 18.97 6.73
CA TRP A 38 -12.80 17.95 7.65
C TRP A 38 -12.77 18.41 9.09
N SER A 39 -11.68 19.03 9.52
CA SER A 39 -11.56 19.60 10.86
C SER A 39 -12.63 20.66 11.12
N LYS A 40 -12.88 21.56 10.14
CA LYS A 40 -13.97 22.54 10.24
C LYS A 40 -15.35 21.88 10.33
N LEU A 41 -15.63 20.85 9.51
CA LEU A 41 -16.91 20.14 9.53
C LEU A 41 -17.16 19.39 10.84
N ASN A 42 -16.09 18.87 11.43
CA ASN A 42 -16.14 18.02 12.62
C ASN A 42 -15.96 18.79 13.93
N GLN A 43 -15.64 20.09 13.89
CA GLN A 43 -15.39 20.90 15.09
C GLN A 43 -16.51 20.82 16.13
N LYS A 44 -17.78 20.85 15.69
CA LYS A 44 -18.96 20.74 16.57
C LYS A 44 -19.13 19.38 17.25
N HIS A 45 -18.35 18.37 16.84
CA HIS A 45 -18.38 17.03 17.41
C HIS A 45 -17.28 16.80 18.44
N LYS A 46 -16.38 17.77 18.65
CA LYS A 46 -15.40 17.72 19.73
C LYS A 46 -16.07 17.91 21.08
N THR A 47 -15.57 17.21 22.09
CA THR A 47 -15.90 17.46 23.49
C THR A 47 -14.71 18.21 24.08
N ASP A 48 -14.94 19.45 24.52
CA ASP A 48 -13.88 20.42 24.87
C ASP A 48 -12.89 20.61 23.71
N VAL A 49 -11.66 20.09 23.86
CA VAL A 49 -10.60 20.14 22.85
C VAL A 49 -10.32 18.78 22.20
N PHE A 50 -11.08 17.73 22.55
CA PHE A 50 -10.78 16.35 22.17
C PHE A 50 -11.63 15.81 21.01
N PRO A 51 -11.05 14.98 20.12
CA PRO A 51 -9.62 14.70 20.01
C PRO A 51 -8.80 15.95 19.65
N ASP A 52 -7.57 16.02 20.14
CA ASP A 52 -6.62 17.07 19.76
C ASP A 52 -6.26 16.94 18.27
N ALA A 53 -5.58 17.96 17.72
CA ALA A 53 -5.27 18.01 16.29
C ALA A 53 -4.43 16.80 15.82
N ASN A 54 -3.51 16.31 16.66
CA ASN A 54 -2.67 15.17 16.31
C ASN A 54 -3.47 13.86 16.27
N ALA A 55 -4.29 13.56 17.29
CA ALA A 55 -5.12 12.37 17.28
C ALA A 55 -6.19 12.41 16.17
N GLU A 56 -6.75 13.60 15.88
CA GLU A 56 -7.71 13.79 14.79
C GLU A 56 -7.06 13.52 13.41
N TYR A 57 -5.88 14.11 13.15
CA TYR A 57 -5.12 13.86 11.93
C TYR A 57 -4.80 12.37 11.75
N PHE A 58 -4.33 11.73 12.83
CA PHE A 58 -4.01 10.31 12.84
C PHE A 58 -5.25 9.44 12.58
N LEU A 59 -6.40 9.79 13.18
CA LEU A 59 -7.67 9.11 12.95
C LEU A 59 -8.07 9.15 11.47
N TYR A 60 -7.93 10.29 10.80
CA TYR A 60 -8.22 10.40 9.36
C TYR A 60 -7.33 9.48 8.52
N GLN A 61 -6.04 9.33 8.87
CA GLN A 61 -5.16 8.38 8.19
C GLN A 61 -5.56 6.91 8.46
N ILE A 62 -5.91 6.54 9.69
CA ILE A 62 -6.39 5.18 9.97
C ILE A 62 -7.64 4.89 9.14
N LEU A 63 -8.59 5.83 9.12
CA LEU A 63 -9.82 5.72 8.34
C LEU A 63 -9.50 5.52 6.86
N LEU A 64 -8.72 6.43 6.24
CA LEU A 64 -8.41 6.37 4.81
C LEU A 64 -7.76 5.04 4.42
N GLY A 65 -6.76 4.61 5.19
CA GLY A 65 -6.02 3.39 4.87
C GLY A 65 -6.85 2.11 5.00
N ALA A 66 -7.80 2.05 5.93
CA ALA A 66 -8.66 0.88 6.15
C ALA A 66 -9.97 0.91 5.34
N TRP A 67 -10.39 2.08 4.86
CA TRP A 67 -11.71 2.30 4.27
C TRP A 67 -12.09 1.43 3.07
N PRO A 68 -11.18 0.99 2.17
CA PRO A 68 -11.56 0.10 1.07
C PRO A 68 -12.27 -1.18 1.55
N SER A 69 -11.95 -1.64 2.76
CA SER A 69 -12.63 -2.80 3.39
C SER A 69 -13.96 -2.49 4.08
N ARG A 70 -14.42 -1.23 4.04
CA ARG A 70 -15.62 -0.73 4.72
C ARG A 70 -15.67 -1.18 6.19
N PRO A 71 -14.68 -0.77 7.01
CA PRO A 71 -14.52 -1.26 8.37
C PRO A 71 -15.73 -0.90 9.24
N SER A 72 -16.12 -1.81 10.14
CA SER A 72 -17.14 -1.53 11.14
C SER A 72 -16.67 -0.48 12.13
N PHE A 73 -17.62 0.21 12.78
CA PHE A 73 -17.31 1.16 13.86
C PHE A 73 -16.46 0.51 14.96
N LYS A 74 -16.82 -0.70 15.40
CA LYS A 74 -16.08 -1.45 16.43
C LYS A 74 -14.60 -1.58 16.07
N ARG A 75 -14.32 -2.02 14.85
CA ARG A 75 -12.96 -2.22 14.35
C ARG A 75 -12.16 -0.92 14.30
N MET A 76 -12.79 0.17 13.86
CA MET A 76 -12.15 1.49 13.82
C MET A 76 -11.88 2.03 15.23
N TRP A 77 -12.83 1.86 16.14
CA TRP A 77 -12.70 2.30 17.53
C TRP A 77 -11.57 1.55 18.23
N GLU A 78 -11.51 0.23 18.13
CA GLU A 78 -10.48 -0.59 18.79
C GLU A 78 -9.07 -0.19 18.32
N ALA A 79 -8.87 0.01 17.01
CA ALA A 79 -7.59 0.46 16.47
C ALA A 79 -7.22 1.88 16.92
N PHE A 80 -8.19 2.80 16.94
CA PHE A 80 -7.96 4.18 17.36
C PHE A 80 -7.69 4.28 18.87
N GLN A 81 -8.48 3.60 19.70
CA GLN A 81 -8.30 3.53 21.14
C GLN A 81 -6.93 2.97 21.52
N LYS A 82 -6.49 1.89 20.86
CA LYS A 82 -5.13 1.37 21.03
C LYS A 82 -4.10 2.44 20.69
N SER A 83 -4.27 3.14 19.57
CA SER A 83 -3.30 4.15 19.12
C SER A 83 -3.16 5.32 20.11
N ILE A 84 -4.27 5.84 20.65
CA ILE A 84 -4.23 6.94 21.62
C ILE A 84 -3.66 6.51 22.97
N ARG A 85 -3.83 5.23 23.38
CA ARG A 85 -3.18 4.65 24.57
C ARG A 85 -1.68 4.41 24.39
N GLU A 86 -1.26 4.00 23.20
CA GLU A 86 0.18 3.85 22.88
C GLU A 86 0.90 5.19 22.80
N ALA A 87 0.22 6.26 22.38
CA ALA A 87 0.78 7.61 22.33
C ALA A 87 1.07 8.19 23.72
N ARG A 88 0.32 7.78 24.76
CA ARG A 88 0.49 8.20 26.16
C ARG A 88 0.44 9.72 26.38
N THR A 89 -0.24 10.45 25.50
CA THR A 89 -0.41 11.91 25.61
C THR A 89 -1.48 12.28 26.64
N TYR A 90 -2.64 11.61 26.58
CA TYR A 90 -3.79 11.88 27.47
C TYR A 90 -4.35 10.61 28.12
N THR A 91 -4.09 9.42 27.59
CA THR A 91 -4.52 8.13 28.16
C THR A 91 -3.43 7.08 27.94
N SER A 92 -3.41 6.03 28.76
CA SER A 92 -2.46 4.92 28.63
C SER A 92 -3.09 3.58 29.04
N TRP A 93 -2.39 2.48 28.79
CA TRP A 93 -2.82 1.16 29.27
C TRP A 93 -2.84 1.04 30.80
N ARG A 94 -1.93 1.73 31.50
CA ARG A 94 -1.79 1.66 32.97
C ARG A 94 -2.76 2.59 33.67
N HIS A 95 -2.97 3.77 33.10
CA HIS A 95 -3.88 4.80 33.61
C HIS A 95 -4.78 5.25 32.46
N PRO A 96 -5.88 4.53 32.19
CA PRO A 96 -6.86 4.95 31.22
C PRO A 96 -7.57 6.23 31.68
N ASP A 97 -7.75 7.19 30.79
CA ASP A 97 -8.59 8.38 31.02
C ASP A 97 -9.96 8.17 30.32
N PRO A 98 -11.03 7.87 31.07
CA PRO A 98 -12.36 7.65 30.50
C PRO A 98 -12.94 8.91 29.86
N THR A 99 -12.59 10.10 30.33
CA THR A 99 -13.11 11.37 29.79
C THR A 99 -12.58 11.57 28.38
N TYR A 100 -11.26 11.45 28.20
CA TYR A 100 -10.61 11.55 26.89
C TYR A 100 -11.05 10.43 25.94
N GLU A 101 -11.06 9.18 26.40
CA GLU A 101 -11.45 8.06 25.54
C GLU A 101 -12.92 8.15 25.11
N ASN A 102 -13.83 8.56 26.00
CA ASN A 102 -15.23 8.75 25.65
C ASN A 102 -15.41 9.92 24.66
N ALA A 103 -14.67 11.02 24.81
CA ALA A 103 -14.67 12.12 23.85
C ALA A 103 -14.23 11.64 22.46
N CYS A 104 -13.13 10.90 22.36
CA CYS A 104 -12.64 10.30 21.11
C CYS A 104 -13.66 9.32 20.49
N LYS A 105 -14.32 8.49 21.31
CA LYS A 105 -15.32 7.53 20.86
C LYS A 105 -16.57 8.22 20.31
N LYS A 106 -17.08 9.22 21.03
CA LYS A 106 -18.22 10.04 20.61
C LYS A 106 -17.91 10.79 19.32
N PHE A 107 -16.71 11.36 19.20
CA PHE A 107 -16.25 12.00 17.98
C PHE A 107 -16.28 11.03 16.80
N LEU A 108 -15.64 9.85 16.92
CA LEU A 108 -15.66 8.82 15.87
C LEU A 108 -17.09 8.42 15.48
N GLN A 109 -17.97 8.24 16.47
CA GLN A 109 -19.36 7.86 16.22
C GLN A 109 -20.12 8.96 15.45
N ALA A 110 -19.88 10.23 15.78
CA ALA A 110 -20.53 11.36 15.14
C ALA A 110 -20.04 11.57 13.70
N ILE A 111 -18.74 11.47 13.44
CA ILE A 111 -18.18 11.68 12.09
C ILE A 111 -18.56 10.55 11.12
N LEU A 112 -18.79 9.34 11.62
CA LEU A 112 -19.21 8.19 10.82
C LEU A 112 -20.74 8.04 10.69
N LYS A 113 -21.52 8.95 11.28
CA LYS A 113 -22.98 8.92 11.16
C LYS A 113 -23.40 9.17 9.71
N LYS A 114 -24.33 8.35 9.19
CA LYS A 114 -24.92 8.55 7.87
C LYS A 114 -25.50 9.96 7.75
N GLY A 115 -25.22 10.63 6.64
CA GLY A 115 -25.63 12.02 6.40
C GLY A 115 -24.66 13.08 6.92
N ASN A 116 -23.59 12.70 7.64
CA ASN A 116 -22.55 13.65 8.01
C ASN A 116 -21.84 14.20 6.75
N PRO A 117 -21.77 15.52 6.53
CA PRO A 117 -21.06 16.11 5.40
C PRO A 117 -19.59 15.72 5.31
N PHE A 118 -18.92 15.51 6.46
CA PHE A 118 -17.56 14.98 6.51
C PHE A 118 -17.49 13.63 5.82
N LEU A 119 -18.38 12.68 6.17
CA LEU A 119 -18.34 11.34 5.63
C LEU A 119 -18.49 11.34 4.10
N LYS A 120 -19.40 12.18 3.57
CA LYS A 120 -19.57 12.35 2.11
C LYS A 120 -18.29 12.89 1.45
N SER A 121 -17.66 13.89 2.04
CA SER A 121 -16.40 14.47 1.52
C SER A 121 -15.23 13.48 1.62
N PHE A 122 -15.12 12.80 2.76
CA PHE A 122 -14.13 11.76 3.04
C PHE A 122 -14.23 10.61 2.04
N GLU A 123 -15.43 10.07 1.81
CA GLU A 123 -15.63 8.98 0.86
C GLU A 123 -15.33 9.40 -0.59
N LYS A 124 -15.59 10.66 -0.95
CA LYS A 124 -15.18 11.20 -2.25
C LYS A 124 -13.65 11.19 -2.38
N PHE A 125 -12.94 11.73 -1.39
CA PHE A 125 -11.49 11.73 -1.38
C PHE A 125 -10.90 10.31 -1.41
N GLN A 126 -11.50 9.39 -0.65
CA GLN A 126 -11.07 8.00 -0.61
C GLN A 126 -11.21 7.30 -1.98
N ARG A 127 -12.32 7.54 -2.70
CA ARG A 127 -12.49 7.04 -4.07
C ARG A 127 -11.46 7.59 -5.05
N GLU A 128 -10.96 8.80 -4.82
CA GLU A 128 -9.94 9.42 -5.67
C GLU A 128 -8.54 8.83 -5.46
N ILE A 129 -8.25 8.21 -4.31
CA ILE A 129 -6.92 7.65 -4.01
C ILE A 129 -6.86 6.12 -4.10
N VAL A 130 -8.01 5.43 -4.03
CA VAL A 130 -8.05 3.98 -3.84
C VAL A 130 -7.31 3.21 -4.93
N GLU A 131 -7.54 3.56 -6.19
CA GLU A 131 -6.91 2.91 -7.33
C GLU A 131 -5.39 3.12 -7.33
N CYS A 132 -4.93 4.35 -7.08
CA CYS A 132 -3.49 4.65 -6.97
C CYS A 132 -2.84 3.83 -5.85
N GLY A 133 -3.52 3.66 -4.70
CA GLY A 133 -3.00 2.86 -3.59
C GLY A 133 -2.98 1.36 -3.89
N GLU A 134 -3.96 0.85 -4.63
CA GLU A 134 -3.98 -0.54 -5.10
C GLU A 134 -2.88 -0.79 -6.15
N TRP A 135 -2.67 0.14 -7.08
CA TRP A 135 -1.58 0.07 -8.05
C TRP A 135 -0.20 0.13 -7.38
N ASN A 136 0.00 1.03 -6.42
CA ASN A 136 1.21 1.06 -5.59
C ASN A 136 1.46 -0.29 -4.90
N ALA A 137 0.41 -0.94 -4.38
CA ALA A 137 0.52 -2.25 -3.76
C ALA A 137 0.89 -3.38 -4.73
N LEU A 138 0.32 -3.38 -5.95
CA LEU A 138 0.66 -4.36 -6.99
C LEU A 138 2.09 -4.19 -7.49
N SER A 139 2.55 -2.95 -7.72
CA SER A 139 3.93 -2.68 -8.13
C SER A 139 4.92 -3.08 -7.05
N ALA A 140 4.67 -2.70 -5.79
CA ALA A 140 5.51 -3.11 -4.66
C ALA A 140 5.53 -4.64 -4.49
N LEU A 141 4.40 -5.31 -4.70
CA LEU A 141 4.31 -6.76 -4.64
C LEU A 141 5.11 -7.42 -5.76
N ALA A 142 5.01 -6.97 -7.00
CA ALA A 142 5.77 -7.49 -8.13
C ALA A 142 7.29 -7.33 -7.91
N LEU A 143 7.73 -6.18 -7.41
CA LEU A 143 9.13 -5.92 -7.05
C LEU A 143 9.60 -6.83 -5.91
N LYS A 144 8.77 -7.05 -4.88
CA LYS A 144 9.07 -7.98 -3.78
C LYS A 144 9.19 -9.42 -4.29
N LEU A 145 8.24 -9.85 -5.12
CA LEU A 145 8.21 -11.20 -5.67
C LEU A 145 9.41 -11.46 -6.59
N GLY A 146 9.97 -10.45 -7.25
CA GLY A 146 11.11 -10.62 -8.16
C GLY A 146 12.46 -10.56 -7.46
N GLY A 147 12.46 -10.07 -6.21
CA GLY A 147 13.66 -9.71 -5.48
C GLY A 147 14.49 -10.92 -5.04
N PRO A 148 15.77 -10.69 -4.68
CA PRO A 148 16.61 -11.70 -4.04
C PRO A 148 16.15 -11.97 -2.61
N GLY A 149 16.17 -13.23 -2.19
CA GLY A 149 15.74 -13.65 -0.85
C GLY A 149 14.48 -14.52 -0.87
N ILE A 150 13.94 -14.83 0.31
CA ILE A 150 12.78 -15.72 0.46
C ILE A 150 11.53 -14.87 0.65
N VAL A 151 10.56 -14.99 -0.27
CA VAL A 151 9.31 -14.22 -0.20
C VAL A 151 8.44 -14.76 0.93
N ASP A 152 8.13 -13.90 1.90
CA ASP A 152 7.15 -14.17 2.95
C ASP A 152 5.77 -13.62 2.56
N VAL A 153 4.71 -14.38 2.84
CA VAL A 153 3.32 -13.94 2.62
C VAL A 153 2.51 -14.21 3.88
N TYR A 154 2.23 -13.16 4.64
CA TYR A 154 1.35 -13.26 5.80
C TYR A 154 -0.06 -13.68 5.39
N GLN A 155 -0.69 -14.56 6.17
CA GLN A 155 -1.99 -15.17 5.86
C GLN A 155 -3.03 -14.12 5.43
N GLY A 156 -3.76 -14.39 4.34
CA GLY A 156 -4.79 -13.50 3.81
C GLY A 156 -4.27 -12.28 3.02
N CYS A 157 -2.95 -12.04 3.00
CA CYS A 157 -2.34 -10.95 2.22
C CYS A 157 -2.06 -11.32 0.75
N GLU A 158 -2.32 -12.57 0.35
CA GLU A 158 -2.40 -12.97 -1.05
C GLU A 158 -3.47 -12.17 -1.81
N ASN A 159 -4.53 -11.75 -1.09
CA ASN A 159 -5.59 -10.87 -1.59
C ASN A 159 -5.53 -9.49 -0.89
N TRP A 160 -6.47 -8.61 -1.23
CA TRP A 160 -6.61 -7.30 -0.58
C TRP A 160 -6.93 -7.44 0.90
N ARG A 161 -6.04 -6.91 1.74
CA ARG A 161 -6.11 -6.99 3.19
C ARG A 161 -5.66 -5.68 3.83
N TYR A 162 -6.64 -4.85 4.16
CA TYR A 162 -6.44 -3.54 4.80
C TYR A 162 -6.43 -3.64 6.33
N SER A 163 -5.50 -4.40 6.92
CA SER A 163 -5.47 -4.63 8.37
C SER A 163 -4.67 -3.55 9.11
N LEU A 164 -5.17 -3.18 10.27
CA LEU A 164 -4.55 -2.26 11.22
C LEU A 164 -3.74 -3.05 12.26
N VAL A 165 -3.33 -2.38 13.33
CA VAL A 165 -2.55 -2.97 14.41
C VAL A 165 -3.30 -4.12 15.09
N ASP A 166 -2.56 -5.10 15.60
CA ASP A 166 -3.06 -6.16 16.48
C ASP A 166 -4.10 -5.64 17.50
N PRO A 167 -5.23 -6.34 17.72
CA PRO A 167 -5.61 -7.64 17.16
C PRO A 167 -6.25 -7.61 15.76
N ASP A 168 -6.35 -6.44 15.10
CA ASP A 168 -7.03 -6.35 13.79
C ASP A 168 -6.34 -7.17 12.69
N ASN A 169 -5.01 -7.29 12.73
CA ASN A 169 -4.23 -8.11 11.81
C ASN A 169 -4.27 -9.63 12.13
N ARG A 170 -4.95 -10.04 13.20
CA ARG A 170 -5.16 -11.45 13.59
C ARG A 170 -6.55 -11.98 13.28
N ARG A 171 -7.41 -11.17 12.64
CA ARG A 171 -8.74 -11.61 12.20
C ARG A 171 -8.67 -12.87 11.33
N PRO A 172 -9.66 -13.79 11.41
CA PRO A 172 -9.75 -14.97 10.58
C PRO A 172 -9.62 -14.65 9.09
N VAL A 173 -9.05 -15.59 8.33
CA VAL A 173 -8.91 -15.47 6.88
C VAL A 173 -10.06 -16.18 6.21
N ASP A 174 -10.76 -15.47 5.33
CA ASP A 174 -11.76 -16.06 4.44
C ASP A 174 -11.10 -16.38 3.09
N TYR A 175 -10.77 -17.66 2.88
CA TYR A 175 -10.17 -18.16 1.65
C TYR A 175 -11.18 -18.39 0.52
N SER A 176 -12.50 -18.24 0.78
CA SER A 176 -13.54 -18.38 -0.25
C SER A 176 -13.75 -17.11 -1.08
N ARG A 177 -13.05 -16.02 -0.74
CA ARG A 177 -13.16 -14.73 -1.43
C ARG A 177 -12.76 -14.84 -2.90
N LYS A 178 -13.45 -14.07 -3.75
CA LYS A 178 -13.12 -13.93 -5.18
C LYS A 178 -11.63 -13.61 -5.37
N GLU A 179 -11.00 -14.34 -6.29
CA GLU A 179 -9.63 -14.08 -6.71
C GLU A 179 -9.52 -12.71 -7.37
N THR A 180 -8.45 -11.99 -7.05
CA THR A 180 -8.13 -10.68 -7.60
C THR A 180 -6.83 -10.76 -8.39
N LEU A 181 -6.49 -9.70 -9.13
CA LEU A 181 -5.20 -9.59 -9.81
C LEU A 181 -4.01 -9.78 -8.83
N LYS A 182 -4.19 -9.40 -7.56
CA LYS A 182 -3.17 -9.61 -6.52
C LYS A 182 -2.96 -11.10 -6.19
N VAL A 183 -4.03 -11.90 -6.19
CA VAL A 183 -3.95 -13.35 -6.00
C VAL A 183 -3.27 -14.01 -7.20
N GLU A 184 -3.67 -13.62 -8.42
CA GLU A 184 -3.05 -14.10 -9.66
C GLU A 184 -1.55 -13.81 -9.67
N LEU A 185 -1.13 -12.58 -9.34
CA LEU A 185 0.27 -12.18 -9.28
C LEU A 185 1.06 -13.05 -8.29
N HIS A 186 0.55 -13.27 -7.07
CA HIS A 186 1.18 -14.19 -6.12
C HIS A 186 1.30 -15.60 -6.70
N ARG A 187 0.20 -16.14 -7.25
CA ARG A 187 0.15 -17.50 -7.78
C ARG A 187 1.18 -17.67 -8.90
N GLN A 188 1.17 -16.83 -9.92
CA GLN A 188 2.10 -16.93 -11.05
C GLN A 188 3.55 -16.77 -10.60
N ALA A 189 3.86 -15.71 -9.84
CA ALA A 189 5.22 -15.41 -9.44
C ALA A 189 5.80 -16.48 -8.50
N LEU A 190 5.02 -16.99 -7.54
CA LEU A 190 5.52 -18.02 -6.61
C LEU A 190 5.75 -19.36 -7.31
N HIS A 191 4.88 -19.75 -8.25
CA HIS A 191 5.12 -20.94 -9.09
C HIS A 191 6.37 -20.76 -9.98
N PHE A 192 6.51 -19.57 -10.57
CA PHE A 192 7.68 -19.23 -11.37
C PHE A 192 8.98 -19.31 -10.54
N ARG A 193 9.01 -18.71 -9.35
CA ARG A 193 10.15 -18.80 -8.43
C ARG A 193 10.46 -20.23 -7.99
N LYS A 194 9.43 -21.05 -7.79
CA LYS A 194 9.60 -22.47 -7.44
C LYS A 194 10.26 -23.26 -8.57
N LYS A 195 9.96 -22.94 -9.83
CA LYS A 195 10.56 -23.55 -11.03
C LYS A 195 11.99 -23.03 -11.27
N HIS A 196 12.24 -21.74 -11.06
CA HIS A 196 13.52 -21.08 -11.35
C HIS A 196 14.29 -20.68 -10.07
N LYS A 197 14.44 -21.61 -9.11
CA LYS A 197 15.01 -21.30 -7.77
C LYS A 197 16.37 -20.61 -7.84
N ALA A 198 17.31 -21.15 -8.63
CA ALA A 198 18.66 -20.62 -8.73
C ALA A 198 18.67 -19.16 -9.25
N LEU A 199 17.78 -18.83 -10.19
CA LEU A 199 17.61 -17.46 -10.68
C LEU A 199 17.30 -16.45 -9.55
N PHE A 200 16.48 -16.86 -8.57
CA PHE A 200 16.05 -15.96 -7.51
C PHE A 200 16.90 -16.02 -6.24
N LEU A 201 17.58 -17.13 -5.99
CA LEU A 201 18.41 -17.33 -4.80
C LEU A 201 19.89 -16.97 -5.05
N GLU A 202 20.41 -17.28 -6.24
CA GLU A 202 21.83 -17.12 -6.60
C GLU A 202 22.04 -16.14 -7.76
N GLY A 203 21.01 -15.89 -8.57
CA GLY A 203 21.09 -15.03 -9.74
C GLY A 203 21.45 -13.58 -9.39
N LYS A 204 22.23 -12.95 -10.28
CA LYS A 204 22.66 -11.56 -10.18
C LYS A 204 21.43 -10.64 -10.15
N TYR A 205 21.57 -9.50 -9.47
CA TYR A 205 20.60 -8.42 -9.49
C TYR A 205 21.20 -7.24 -10.25
N ILE A 206 20.58 -6.85 -11.36
CA ILE A 206 21.08 -5.77 -12.22
C ILE A 206 20.01 -4.67 -12.27
N PRO A 207 20.19 -3.52 -11.61
CA PRO A 207 19.32 -2.37 -11.79
C PRO A 207 19.31 -1.93 -13.26
N LEU A 208 18.14 -1.55 -13.77
CA LEU A 208 18.02 -1.07 -15.15
C LEU A 208 17.94 0.45 -15.20
N GLU A 209 18.58 1.01 -16.22
CA GLU A 209 18.50 2.44 -16.51
C GLU A 209 17.16 2.75 -17.19
N ILE A 210 16.47 3.78 -16.68
CA ILE A 210 15.23 4.30 -17.25
C ILE A 210 15.51 5.68 -17.84
N THR A 211 15.09 5.88 -19.08
CA THR A 211 15.24 7.15 -19.79
C THR A 211 13.89 7.71 -20.24
N GLY A 212 13.85 9.00 -20.57
CA GLY A 212 12.66 9.67 -21.06
C GLY A 212 11.87 10.44 -19.99
N PRO A 213 10.71 11.01 -20.37
CA PRO A 213 10.01 12.04 -19.59
C PRO A 213 9.49 11.59 -18.23
N LYS A 214 9.19 10.30 -18.05
CA LYS A 214 8.66 9.73 -16.81
C LYS A 214 9.62 8.70 -16.19
N LYS A 215 10.93 8.87 -16.38
CA LYS A 215 11.93 7.92 -15.86
C LYS A 215 11.82 7.65 -14.35
N GLU A 216 11.50 8.67 -13.55
CA GLU A 216 11.34 8.56 -12.09
C GLU A 216 10.11 7.75 -11.66
N HIS A 217 9.20 7.46 -12.60
CA HIS A 217 7.99 6.69 -12.34
C HIS A 217 8.19 5.19 -12.50
N VAL A 218 9.31 4.73 -13.07
CA VAL A 218 9.54 3.31 -13.33
C VAL A 218 10.72 2.84 -12.48
N ILE A 219 10.52 1.73 -11.79
CA ILE A 219 11.59 0.97 -11.13
C ILE A 219 11.69 -0.35 -11.86
N ALA A 220 12.89 -0.71 -12.34
CA ALA A 220 13.10 -1.99 -13.00
C ALA A 220 14.49 -2.58 -12.69
N TYR A 221 14.56 -3.90 -12.69
CA TYR A 221 15.80 -4.66 -12.57
C TYR A 221 15.70 -6.00 -13.31
N LEU A 222 16.85 -6.59 -13.61
CA LEU A 222 16.97 -7.97 -14.08
C LEU A 222 17.45 -8.90 -12.96
N ARG A 223 16.92 -10.12 -12.97
CA ARG A 223 17.54 -11.29 -12.36
C ARG A 223 18.16 -12.14 -13.45
N THR A 224 19.42 -12.54 -13.31
CA THR A 224 20.11 -13.37 -14.33
C THR A 224 20.89 -14.51 -13.69
N TYR A 225 20.78 -15.71 -14.27
CA TYR A 225 21.50 -16.91 -13.82
C TYR A 225 21.68 -17.87 -14.98
N GLY A 226 22.92 -18.17 -15.35
CA GLY A 226 23.21 -18.93 -16.58
C GLY A 226 22.62 -18.23 -17.80
N LYS A 227 21.77 -18.93 -18.57
CA LYS A 227 21.05 -18.39 -19.73
C LYS A 227 19.72 -17.72 -19.36
N GLN A 228 19.23 -17.94 -18.15
CA GLN A 228 17.95 -17.43 -17.68
C GLN A 228 18.06 -15.94 -17.33
N SER A 229 17.08 -15.16 -17.77
CA SER A 229 16.95 -13.73 -17.42
C SER A 229 15.49 -13.38 -17.17
N CYS A 230 15.21 -12.67 -16.08
CA CYS A 230 13.88 -12.20 -15.73
C CYS A 230 13.89 -10.70 -15.45
N LEU A 231 13.21 -9.93 -16.29
CA LEU A 231 12.89 -8.53 -16.04
C LEU A 231 11.78 -8.45 -15.01
N VAL A 232 11.97 -7.58 -14.03
CA VAL A 232 10.94 -7.22 -13.05
C VAL A 232 10.85 -5.71 -13.01
N ALA A 233 9.68 -5.17 -13.32
CA ALA A 233 9.45 -3.73 -13.37
C ALA A 233 8.13 -3.34 -12.69
N GLY A 234 8.10 -2.16 -12.10
CA GLY A 234 6.93 -1.59 -11.42
C GLY A 234 6.87 -0.08 -11.57
N VAL A 235 5.66 0.45 -11.60
CA VAL A 235 5.38 1.89 -11.67
C VAL A 235 5.14 2.48 -10.27
N ARG A 236 5.47 3.75 -10.08
CA ARG A 236 5.21 4.51 -8.85
C ARG A 236 4.75 5.93 -9.18
N PHE A 237 4.18 6.61 -8.17
CA PHE A 237 3.70 7.99 -8.28
C PHE A 237 2.53 8.16 -9.26
N PHE A 238 1.49 7.32 -9.12
CA PHE A 238 0.39 7.22 -10.08
C PHE A 238 -0.48 8.47 -10.19
N THR A 239 -0.54 9.34 -9.18
CA THR A 239 -1.42 10.53 -9.25
C THR A 239 -1.00 11.54 -10.31
N SER A 240 0.25 11.48 -10.77
CA SER A 240 0.84 12.41 -11.75
C SER A 240 1.19 11.73 -13.09
N ILE A 241 0.79 10.46 -13.27
CA ILE A 241 0.96 9.72 -14.52
C ILE A 241 -0.29 9.88 -15.37
N LYS A 242 -0.15 10.55 -16.52
CA LYS A 242 -1.16 10.58 -17.59
C LYS A 242 -0.85 9.59 -18.71
N THR A 243 0.44 9.39 -18.96
CA THR A 243 0.99 8.49 -19.99
C THR A 243 2.46 8.23 -19.64
N LEU A 244 2.98 7.08 -20.09
CA LEU A 244 4.39 6.73 -20.05
C LEU A 244 5.07 6.88 -21.43
N LYS A 245 4.41 7.50 -22.41
CA LYS A 245 4.92 7.72 -23.76
C LYS A 245 6.32 8.34 -23.74
N GLY A 246 7.21 7.76 -24.53
CA GLY A 246 8.62 8.18 -24.60
C GLY A 246 9.50 7.75 -23.43
N THR A 247 8.94 7.10 -22.40
CA THR A 247 9.71 6.50 -21.29
C THR A 247 10.15 5.10 -21.68
N LYS A 248 11.43 4.82 -21.46
CA LYS A 248 12.13 3.66 -22.02
C LYS A 248 12.96 2.97 -20.96
N ILE A 249 12.99 1.64 -21.00
CA ILE A 249 13.85 0.81 -20.16
C ILE A 249 15.01 0.30 -21.03
N LEU A 250 16.24 0.60 -20.64
CA LEU A 250 17.44 0.18 -21.35
C LEU A 250 17.93 -1.17 -20.81
N LEU A 251 18.04 -2.18 -21.68
CA LEU A 251 18.58 -3.48 -21.30
C LEU A 251 20.12 -3.47 -21.41
N PRO A 252 20.84 -3.97 -20.39
CA PRO A 252 22.30 -3.96 -20.36
C PRO A 252 22.88 -4.83 -21.48
N LYS A 253 24.01 -4.38 -22.03
CA LYS A 253 24.78 -5.20 -22.97
C LYS A 253 25.54 -6.29 -22.20
N LYS A 254 25.74 -7.45 -22.83
CA LYS A 254 26.50 -8.60 -22.33
C LYS A 254 25.96 -9.26 -21.06
N GLN A 255 24.66 -9.09 -20.77
CA GLN A 255 24.07 -9.50 -19.49
C GLN A 255 22.70 -10.19 -19.59
N CYS A 256 22.04 -10.20 -20.75
CA CYS A 256 20.74 -10.86 -20.97
C CYS A 256 20.55 -11.18 -22.46
N PRO A 257 19.69 -12.11 -22.89
CA PRO A 257 19.56 -12.48 -24.31
C PRO A 257 19.18 -11.32 -25.27
N PHE A 258 18.64 -10.21 -24.76
CA PHE A 258 18.13 -9.06 -25.53
C PHE A 258 18.99 -7.79 -25.33
N GLU A 259 20.30 -7.97 -25.38
CA GLU A 259 21.32 -6.95 -25.09
C GLU A 259 21.15 -5.66 -25.89
N GLY A 260 21.19 -4.52 -25.19
CA GLY A 260 21.07 -3.20 -25.83
C GLY A 260 19.69 -2.89 -26.42
N SER A 261 18.70 -3.77 -26.21
CA SER A 261 17.32 -3.51 -26.60
C SER A 261 16.69 -2.44 -25.70
N ILE A 262 15.66 -1.79 -26.24
CA ILE A 262 14.92 -0.73 -25.57
C ILE A 262 13.46 -1.15 -25.47
N LEU A 263 12.93 -1.22 -24.25
CA LEU A 263 11.51 -1.52 -24.02
C LEU A 263 10.72 -0.22 -23.80
N SER A 264 9.57 -0.11 -24.45
CA SER A 264 8.62 0.99 -24.20
C SER A 264 7.89 0.76 -22.89
N ALA A 265 8.00 1.70 -21.94
CA ALA A 265 7.27 1.61 -20.67
C ALA A 265 5.75 1.68 -20.90
N GLU A 266 5.29 2.44 -21.90
CA GLU A 266 3.86 2.55 -22.24
C GLU A 266 3.26 1.20 -22.68
N GLU A 267 3.97 0.45 -23.52
CA GLU A 267 3.52 -0.89 -23.93
C GLU A 267 3.65 -1.89 -22.77
N LEU A 268 4.75 -1.80 -22.01
CA LEU A 268 5.04 -2.72 -20.92
C LEU A 268 4.00 -2.67 -19.80
N PHE A 269 3.45 -1.49 -19.51
CA PHE A 269 2.49 -1.25 -18.42
C PHE A 269 1.07 -0.94 -18.92
N LYS A 270 0.75 -1.32 -20.16
CA LYS A 270 -0.55 -1.03 -20.78
C LYS A 270 -1.74 -1.56 -19.99
N ASN A 271 -1.60 -2.75 -19.38
CA ASN A 271 -2.69 -3.44 -18.69
C ASN A 271 -2.51 -3.52 -17.18
N THR A 272 -1.29 -3.38 -16.67
CA THR A 272 -0.93 -3.59 -15.27
C THR A 272 0.14 -2.61 -14.81
N PRO A 273 0.17 -2.23 -13.52
CA PRO A 273 1.16 -1.28 -12.97
C PRO A 273 2.56 -1.92 -12.74
N PHE A 274 2.75 -3.14 -13.22
CA PHE A 274 3.98 -3.92 -13.12
C PHE A 274 4.13 -4.80 -14.37
N SER A 275 5.33 -5.32 -14.59
CA SER A 275 5.59 -6.29 -15.64
C SER A 275 6.72 -7.25 -15.27
N TRP A 276 6.55 -8.51 -15.66
CA TRP A 276 7.53 -9.58 -15.54
C TRP A 276 7.72 -10.21 -16.92
N ILE A 277 8.96 -10.20 -17.41
CA ILE A 277 9.31 -10.86 -18.69
C ILE A 277 10.44 -11.84 -18.42
N PHE A 278 10.28 -13.07 -18.90
CA PHE A 278 11.26 -14.13 -18.75
C PHE A 278 11.81 -14.57 -20.10
N TRP A 279 13.10 -14.89 -20.11
CA TRP A 279 13.85 -15.41 -21.24
C TRP A 279 14.78 -16.53 -20.77
N GLU A 280 14.92 -17.58 -21.57
CA GLU A 280 15.77 -18.76 -21.32
C GLU A 280 16.36 -19.29 -22.63
#